data_AF-A0A0J9S2H4-F1
#
_entry.id   AF-A0A0J9S2H4-F1
#
_cell.length_a   1.000
_cell.length_b   1.000
_cell.length_c   1.000
_cell.angle_alpha   90.00
_cell.angle_beta   90.00
_cell.angle_gamma   90.00
#
_symmetry.space_group_name_H-M   'P 1'
#
loop_
_entity.id
_entity.type
_entity.pdbx_description
1 polymer ?
#
loop_
_entity_poly.entity_id
_entity_poly.type
_entity_poly.pdbx_seq_one_letter_code
_entity_poly.pdbx_strand_id
1 'polypeptide(L)'
;MESYLNSYKSRYSKKSGLKKLDCYYEKKLFSRIDKIEKIAKQKNLSKSRIKRIIYKKYGILFFLLSLIPLFALAIPVYVIKQHQGSRLKCTYKIKRVPQSSDKFEVEEITHSPQCQYDEIEFPYLRYIFLFIFIIIVLSLIIYTYIKIMKYSRIKEGMLK
;
A
#
# COMPACT_ATOMS: atom_id res chain seq x y z
N MET A 1 26.10 9.98 19.12
CA MET A 1 25.16 8.94 18.65
C MET A 1 24.71 7.99 19.75
N GLU A 2 25.62 7.34 20.49
CA GLU A 2 25.25 6.36 21.53
C GLU A 2 24.39 6.94 22.65
N SER A 3 24.74 8.13 23.16
CA SER A 3 23.90 8.87 24.12
C SER A 3 22.47 9.13 23.57
N TYR A 4 22.36 9.50 22.29
CA TYR A 4 21.06 9.69 21.62
C TYR A 4 20.26 8.37 21.55
N LEU A 5 20.90 7.25 21.21
CA LEU A 5 20.26 5.93 21.17
C LEU A 5 19.79 5.48 22.57
N ASN A 6 20.58 5.76 23.61
CA ASN A 6 20.27 5.42 25.00
C ASN A 6 19.07 6.22 25.54
N SER A 7 18.93 7.49 25.15
CA SER A 7 17.81 8.34 25.57
C SER A 7 16.45 7.92 24.97
N TYR A 8 16.40 7.02 23.99
CA TYR A 8 15.13 6.61 23.36
C TYR A 8 14.16 5.95 24.34
N LYS A 9 14.63 5.22 25.36
CA LYS A 9 13.73 4.55 26.31
C LYS A 9 12.86 5.59 27.05
N SER A 10 13.48 6.68 27.50
CA SER A 10 12.81 7.81 28.15
C SER A 10 11.93 8.61 27.17
N ARG A 11 12.39 8.83 25.94
CA ARG A 11 11.59 9.52 24.92
C ARG A 11 10.37 8.71 24.50
N TYR A 12 10.51 7.39 24.36
CA TYR A 12 9.45 6.48 23.97
C TYR A 12 8.35 6.36 25.03
N SER A 13 8.70 6.32 26.32
CA SER A 13 7.70 6.27 27.40
C SER A 13 6.85 7.53 27.47
N LYS A 14 7.38 8.69 27.05
CA LYS A 14 6.68 9.98 27.00
C LYS A 14 5.81 10.19 25.75
N LYS A 15 5.74 9.24 24.81
CA LYS A 15 4.94 9.35 23.57
C LYS A 15 3.76 8.40 23.58
N SER A 16 2.67 8.83 22.94
CA SER A 16 1.45 8.04 22.71
C SER A 16 1.07 8.00 21.23
N GLY A 17 0.25 7.02 20.85
CA GLY A 17 -0.29 6.86 19.49
C GLY A 17 0.78 6.80 18.39
N LEU A 18 0.55 7.52 17.29
CA LEU A 18 1.45 7.56 16.12
C LEU A 18 2.85 8.09 16.45
N LYS A 19 2.97 9.01 17.42
CA LYS A 19 4.28 9.54 17.85
C LYS A 19 5.14 8.45 18.50
N LYS A 20 4.51 7.43 19.10
CA LYS A 20 5.21 6.27 19.68
C LYS A 20 5.76 5.35 18.58
N LEU A 21 4.99 5.14 17.51
CA LEU A 21 5.43 4.41 16.32
C LEU A 21 6.59 5.12 15.61
N ASP A 22 6.47 6.44 15.37
CA ASP A 22 7.55 7.25 14.79
C ASP A 22 8.83 7.12 15.63
N CYS A 23 8.73 7.27 16.96
CA CYS A 23 9.85 7.11 17.88
C CYS A 23 10.48 5.71 17.79
N TYR A 24 9.66 4.65 17.70
CA TYR A 24 10.13 3.28 17.54
C TYR A 24 10.88 3.07 16.21
N TYR A 25 10.30 3.50 15.09
CA TYR A 25 10.90 3.35 13.77
C TYR A 25 12.18 4.17 13.63
N GLU A 26 12.21 5.39 14.17
CA GLU A 26 13.42 6.22 14.21
C GLU A 26 14.55 5.50 14.96
N LYS A 27 14.27 4.97 16.17
CA LYS A 27 15.25 4.19 16.95
C LYS A 27 15.78 3.00 16.15
N LYS A 28 14.88 2.24 15.53
CA LYS A 28 15.20 1.02 14.78
C LYS A 28 16.07 1.34 13.55
N LEU A 29 15.73 2.40 12.82
CA LEU A 29 16.49 2.86 11.66
C LEU A 29 17.89 3.33 12.10
N PHE A 30 17.95 4.19 13.11
CA PHE A 30 19.21 4.78 13.59
C PHE A 30 20.17 3.73 14.15
N SER A 31 19.64 2.76 14.91
CA SER A 31 20.43 1.64 15.42
C SER A 31 21.01 0.78 14.28
N ARG A 32 20.23 0.55 13.21
CA ARG A 32 20.73 -0.19 12.03
C ARG A 32 21.81 0.57 11.28
N ILE A 33 21.63 1.88 11.09
CA ILE A 33 22.64 2.73 10.42
C ILE A 33 23.93 2.77 11.26
N ASP A 34 23.83 3.00 12.58
CA ASP A 34 24.97 3.01 13.50
C ASP A 34 25.75 1.69 13.48
N LYS A 35 25.03 0.56 13.48
CA LYS A 35 25.66 -0.76 13.37
C LYS A 35 26.41 -0.96 12.04
N ILE A 36 25.81 -0.54 10.91
CA ILE A 36 26.46 -0.64 9.59
C ILE A 36 27.72 0.23 9.56
N GLU A 37 27.65 1.44 10.12
CA GLU A 37 28.79 2.34 10.17
C GLU A 37 29.93 1.79 11.05
N LYS A 38 29.62 1.25 12.22
CA LYS A 38 30.62 0.61 13.10
C LYS A 38 31.33 -0.55 12.41
N ILE A 39 30.58 -1.42 11.73
CA ILE A 39 31.14 -2.53 10.94
C ILE A 39 32.01 -1.99 9.80
N ALA A 40 31.55 -0.93 9.12
CA ALA A 40 32.29 -0.31 8.03
C ALA A 40 33.64 0.26 8.48
N LYS A 41 33.67 0.94 9.62
CA LYS A 41 34.91 1.45 10.23
C LYS A 41 35.82 0.31 10.67
N GLN A 42 35.29 -0.68 11.40
CA GLN A 42 36.08 -1.80 11.92
C GLN A 42 36.75 -2.61 10.81
N LYS A 43 36.06 -2.82 9.68
CA LYS A 43 36.57 -3.61 8.55
C LYS A 43 37.23 -2.76 7.46
N ASN A 44 37.46 -1.46 7.70
CA ASN A 44 37.99 -0.51 6.71
C ASN A 44 37.30 -0.65 5.33
N LEU A 45 35.97 -0.75 5.33
CA LEU A 45 35.21 -0.97 4.09
C LEU A 45 35.14 0.32 3.28
N SER A 46 35.46 0.22 1.99
CA SER A 46 35.23 1.30 1.04
C SER A 46 33.74 1.64 0.91
N LYS A 47 33.43 2.89 0.58
CA LYS A 47 32.05 3.37 0.36
C LYS A 47 31.27 2.49 -0.64
N SER A 48 31.93 2.01 -1.70
CA SER A 48 31.33 1.12 -2.70
C SER A 48 30.93 -0.24 -2.13
N ARG A 49 31.76 -0.83 -1.27
CA ARG A 49 31.48 -2.11 -0.61
C ARG A 49 30.32 -1.99 0.39
N ILE A 50 30.22 -0.86 1.11
CA ILE A 50 29.08 -0.57 2.00
C ILE A 50 27.79 -0.45 1.18
N LYS A 51 27.79 0.32 0.08
CA LYS A 51 26.62 0.44 -0.82
C LYS A 51 26.16 -0.93 -1.31
N ARG A 52 27.08 -1.82 -1.68
CA ARG A 52 26.76 -3.19 -2.11
C ARG A 52 26.07 -4.00 -1.01
N ILE A 53 26.54 -3.91 0.23
CA ILE A 53 25.91 -4.61 1.37
C ILE A 53 24.50 -4.08 1.62
N ILE A 54 24.33 -2.76 1.60
CA ILE A 54 23.02 -2.11 1.76
C ILE A 54 22.09 -2.53 0.63
N TYR A 55 22.54 -2.47 -0.63
CA TYR A 55 21.74 -2.87 -1.78
C TYR A 55 21.36 -4.35 -1.75
N LYS A 56 22.28 -5.25 -1.38
CA LYS A 56 21.95 -6.68 -1.28
C LYS A 56 20.94 -6.97 -0.18
N LYS A 57 20.97 -6.21 0.93
CA LYS A 57 20.07 -6.42 2.06
C LYS A 57 18.71 -5.74 1.92
N TYR A 58 18.70 -4.49 1.44
CA TYR A 58 17.50 -3.66 1.36
C TYR A 58 16.95 -3.54 -0.05
N GLY A 59 17.78 -3.71 -1.08
CA GLY A 59 17.36 -3.72 -2.48
C GLY A 59 16.47 -4.92 -2.80
N ILE A 60 16.77 -6.12 -2.28
CA ILE A 60 15.87 -7.29 -2.40
C ILE A 60 14.53 -7.00 -1.71
N LEU A 61 14.56 -6.42 -0.51
CA LEU A 61 13.34 -6.06 0.20
C LEU A 61 12.51 -5.04 -0.57
N PHE A 62 13.17 -4.04 -1.18
CA PHE A 62 12.51 -3.02 -1.98
C PHE A 62 11.93 -3.59 -3.27
N PHE A 63 12.64 -4.52 -3.91
CA PHE A 63 12.15 -5.27 -5.07
C PHE A 63 10.88 -6.05 -4.69
N LEU A 64 10.91 -6.82 -3.60
CA LEU A 64 9.72 -7.54 -3.11
C LEU A 64 8.56 -6.60 -2.76
N LEU A 65 8.84 -5.44 -2.15
CA LEU A 65 7.82 -4.43 -1.85
C LEU A 65 7.18 -3.89 -3.13
N SER A 66 7.98 -3.68 -4.19
CA SER A 66 7.48 -3.21 -5.49
C SER A 66 6.63 -4.24 -6.25
N LEU A 67 6.65 -5.52 -5.84
CA LEU A 67 5.78 -6.56 -6.40
C LEU A 67 4.40 -6.62 -5.72
N ILE A 68 4.23 -6.02 -4.54
CA ILE A 68 2.93 -6.01 -3.85
C ILE A 68 1.76 -5.40 -4.67
N PRO A 69 1.95 -4.29 -5.44
CA PRO A 69 0.92 -3.78 -6.35
C PRO A 69 0.40 -4.83 -7.32
N LEU A 70 1.20 -5.84 -7.66
CA LEU A 70 0.82 -6.88 -8.60
C LEU A 70 -0.35 -7.72 -8.06
N PHE A 71 -0.50 -7.82 -6.74
CA PHE A 71 -1.68 -8.45 -6.12
C PHE A 71 -2.96 -7.65 -6.35
N ALA A 72 -2.87 -6.34 -6.61
CA ALA A 72 -4.04 -5.55 -6.99
C ALA A 72 -4.63 -6.02 -8.33
N LEU A 73 -3.81 -6.64 -9.19
CA LEU A 73 -4.26 -7.18 -10.47
C LEU A 73 -5.12 -8.44 -10.29
N ALA A 74 -5.03 -9.11 -9.15
CA ALA A 74 -5.88 -10.25 -8.81
C ALA A 74 -7.28 -9.83 -8.31
N ILE A 75 -7.50 -8.54 -8.06
CA ILE A 75 -8.83 -8.03 -7.69
C ILE A 75 -9.74 -8.14 -8.92
N PRO A 76 -10.89 -8.83 -8.83
CA PRO A 76 -11.78 -9.01 -9.97
C PRO A 76 -12.30 -7.66 -10.45
N VAL A 77 -12.36 -7.51 -11.76
CA VAL A 77 -13.01 -6.35 -12.39
C VAL A 77 -14.52 -6.56 -12.29
N TYR A 78 -15.22 -5.56 -11.78
CA TYR A 78 -16.67 -5.61 -11.74
C TYR A 78 -17.21 -5.37 -13.16
N VAL A 79 -17.99 -6.31 -13.68
CA VAL A 79 -18.56 -6.22 -15.03
C VAL A 79 -20.06 -6.04 -14.90
N ILE A 80 -20.58 -4.97 -15.50
CA ILE A 80 -22.02 -4.77 -15.65
C ILE A 80 -22.38 -5.05 -17.10
N LYS A 81 -23.39 -5.90 -17.29
CA LYS A 81 -24.00 -6.09 -18.61
C LYS A 81 -25.04 -5.00 -18.83
N GLN A 82 -24.75 -4.08 -19.75
CA GLN A 82 -25.68 -3.03 -20.13
C GLN A 82 -26.35 -3.38 -21.46
N HIS A 83 -27.68 -3.35 -21.49
CA HIS A 83 -28.42 -3.57 -22.74
C HIS A 83 -28.13 -2.47 -23.76
N GLN A 84 -27.81 -2.89 -24.98
CA GLN A 84 -27.71 -2.01 -26.13
C GLN A 84 -29.11 -1.81 -26.73
N GLY A 85 -29.75 -0.68 -26.41
CA GLY A 85 -31.09 -0.32 -26.91
C GLY A 85 -32.24 -0.74 -25.99
N SER A 86 -33.39 -1.10 -26.58
CA SER A 86 -34.64 -1.32 -25.84
C SER A 86 -34.67 -2.68 -25.12
N ARG A 87 -34.96 -2.63 -23.81
CA ARG A 87 -35.21 -3.81 -22.95
C ARG A 87 -36.43 -4.63 -23.38
N LEU A 88 -37.24 -4.13 -24.32
CA LEU A 88 -38.44 -4.79 -24.85
C LEU A 88 -38.16 -6.09 -25.62
N LYS A 89 -36.90 -6.39 -25.95
CA LYS A 89 -36.48 -7.65 -26.60
C LYS A 89 -36.18 -8.79 -25.60
N CYS A 90 -36.27 -8.52 -24.30
CA CYS A 90 -36.13 -9.53 -23.25
C CYS A 90 -37.48 -10.10 -22.86
N THR A 91 -37.52 -11.40 -22.56
CA THR A 91 -38.70 -12.06 -22.00
C THR A 91 -38.64 -11.97 -20.49
N TYR A 92 -39.72 -11.49 -19.87
CA TYR A 92 -39.83 -11.35 -18.42
C TYR A 92 -40.84 -12.35 -17.90
N LYS A 93 -40.41 -13.24 -17.00
CA LYS A 93 -41.32 -14.06 -16.21
C LYS A 93 -41.67 -13.26 -14.96
N ILE A 94 -42.96 -13.01 -14.76
CA ILE A 94 -43.43 -12.11 -13.71
C ILE A 94 -44.38 -12.90 -12.80
N LYS A 95 -44.19 -12.78 -11.49
CA LYS A 95 -45.07 -13.36 -10.47
C LYS A 95 -45.85 -12.26 -9.75
N ARG A 96 -47.06 -12.58 -9.34
CA ARG A 96 -47.86 -11.68 -8.50
C ARG A 96 -47.34 -11.75 -7.06
N VAL A 97 -47.17 -10.60 -6.41
CA VAL A 97 -46.80 -10.56 -5.00
C VAL A 97 -48.01 -11.04 -4.17
N PRO A 98 -47.85 -12.05 -3.29
CA PRO A 98 -48.91 -12.46 -2.39
C PRO A 98 -49.30 -11.25 -1.53
N GLN A 99 -50.61 -10.92 -1.47
CA GLN A 99 -51.20 -9.80 -0.71
C GLN A 99 -51.26 -8.42 -1.38
N SER A 100 -51.00 -8.31 -2.69
CA SER A 100 -51.36 -7.09 -3.44
C SER A 100 -51.87 -7.43 -4.84
N SER A 101 -53.01 -6.83 -5.24
CA SER A 101 -53.60 -7.06 -6.57
C SER A 101 -52.77 -6.44 -7.70
N ASP A 102 -52.03 -5.37 -7.42
CA ASP A 102 -51.44 -4.49 -8.43
C ASP A 102 -49.91 -4.54 -8.48
N LYS A 103 -49.25 -5.36 -7.64
CA LYS A 103 -47.79 -5.50 -7.68
C LYS A 103 -47.37 -6.81 -8.29
N PHE A 104 -46.46 -6.68 -9.25
CA PHE A 104 -45.83 -7.77 -9.96
C PHE A 104 -44.32 -7.69 -9.73
N GLU A 105 -43.69 -8.83 -9.47
CA GLU A 105 -42.25 -8.96 -9.33
C GLU A 105 -41.69 -9.79 -10.47
N VAL A 106 -40.56 -9.34 -11.04
CA VAL A 106 -39.85 -10.11 -12.05
C VAL A 106 -39.19 -11.31 -11.35
N GLU A 107 -39.60 -12.51 -11.73
CA GLU A 107 -39.06 -13.77 -11.23
C GLU A 107 -37.83 -14.19 -12.03
N GLU A 108 -37.86 -14.00 -13.35
CA GLU A 108 -36.77 -14.41 -14.25
C GLU A 108 -36.73 -13.51 -15.48
N ILE A 109 -35.52 -13.24 -16.00
CA ILE A 109 -35.31 -12.51 -17.25
C ILE A 109 -34.61 -13.45 -18.21
N THR A 110 -35.27 -13.77 -19.33
CA THR A 110 -34.69 -14.55 -20.43
C THR A 110 -34.30 -13.60 -21.57
N HIS A 111 -33.03 -13.61 -21.93
CA HIS A 111 -32.53 -12.79 -23.03
C HIS A 111 -32.72 -13.55 -24.35
N SER A 112 -33.44 -12.94 -25.30
CA SER A 112 -33.55 -13.50 -26.66
C SER A 112 -32.21 -13.46 -27.40
N PRO A 113 -31.96 -14.30 -28.42
CA PRO A 113 -30.71 -14.28 -29.19
C PRO A 113 -30.41 -12.95 -29.88
N GLN A 114 -31.43 -12.10 -30.05
CA GLN A 114 -31.34 -10.77 -30.66
C GLN A 114 -31.04 -9.66 -29.64
N CYS A 115 -30.95 -10.04 -28.36
CA CYS A 115 -30.65 -9.13 -27.27
C CYS A 115 -29.13 -8.94 -27.16
N GLN A 116 -28.66 -7.78 -27.63
CA GLN A 116 -27.26 -7.39 -27.49
C GLN A 116 -27.04 -6.67 -26.16
N TYR A 117 -25.93 -6.99 -25.51
CA TYR A 117 -25.48 -6.33 -24.29
C TYR A 117 -23.99 -6.04 -24.41
N ASP A 118 -23.60 -4.87 -23.90
CA ASP A 118 -22.21 -4.51 -23.73
C ASP A 118 -21.75 -4.90 -22.33
N GLU A 119 -20.56 -5.47 -22.24
CA GLU A 119 -19.90 -5.70 -20.97
C GLU A 119 -19.07 -4.47 -20.62
N ILE A 120 -19.53 -3.71 -19.63
CA ILE A 120 -18.82 -2.53 -19.14
C ILE A 120 -18.01 -2.94 -17.93
N GLU A 121 -16.70 -2.81 -18.05
CA GLU A 121 -15.73 -3.08 -16.99
C GLU A 121 -15.56 -1.85 -16.07
N PHE A 122 -15.62 -2.09 -14.76
CA PHE A 122 -15.42 -1.11 -13.70
C PHE A 122 -14.15 -1.46 -12.90
N PRO A 123 -12.94 -1.17 -13.43
CA PRO A 123 -11.67 -1.47 -12.78
C PRO A 123 -11.29 -0.51 -11.63
N TYR A 124 -12.20 0.36 -11.19
CA TYR A 124 -11.92 1.44 -10.23
C TYR A 124 -11.30 0.96 -8.92
N LEU A 125 -11.77 -0.16 -8.35
CA LEU A 125 -11.23 -0.72 -7.11
C LEU A 125 -9.74 -1.11 -7.25
N ARG A 126 -9.37 -1.71 -8.37
CA ARG A 126 -7.98 -2.07 -8.69
C ARG A 126 -7.11 -0.82 -8.77
N TYR A 127 -7.57 0.23 -9.47
CA TYR A 127 -6.82 1.48 -9.57
C TYR A 127 -6.69 2.20 -8.24
N ILE A 128 -7.77 2.30 -7.45
CA ILE A 128 -7.74 2.91 -6.12
C ILE A 128 -6.70 2.22 -5.23
N PHE A 129 -6.69 0.89 -5.22
CA PHE A 129 -5.70 0.13 -4.44
C PHE A 129 -4.27 0.38 -4.91
N LEU A 130 -4.03 0.39 -6.23
CA LEU A 130 -2.72 0.72 -6.81
C LEU A 130 -2.25 2.13 -6.41
N PHE A 131 -3.12 3.14 -6.51
CA PHE A 131 -2.80 4.52 -6.15
C PHE A 131 -2.47 4.67 -4.66
N ILE A 132 -3.27 4.08 -3.77
CA ILE A 132 -3.00 4.09 -2.33
C ILE A 132 -1.64 3.46 -2.03
N PHE A 133 -1.33 2.33 -2.68
CA PHE A 133 -0.06 1.66 -2.47
C PHE A 133 1.13 2.50 -2.93
N ILE A 134 1.03 3.14 -4.11
CA ILE A 134 2.07 4.06 -4.61
C ILE A 134 2.31 5.20 -3.60
N ILE A 135 1.24 5.80 -3.07
CA ILE A 135 1.34 6.87 -2.06
C ILE A 135 2.05 6.38 -0.80
N ILE A 136 1.72 5.17 -0.32
CA ILE A 136 2.37 4.58 0.86
C ILE A 136 3.87 4.38 0.62
N VAL A 137 4.26 3.80 -0.53
CA VAL A 137 5.67 3.57 -0.88
C VAL A 137 6.44 4.89 -0.98
N LEU A 138 5.90 5.88 -1.67
CA LEU A 138 6.51 7.21 -1.78
C LEU A 138 6.68 7.87 -0.40
N SER A 139 5.65 7.77 0.45
CA SER A 139 5.69 8.28 1.82
C SER A 139 6.78 7.61 2.65
N LEU A 140 6.97 6.29 2.53
CA LEU A 140 8.04 5.55 3.20
C LEU A 140 9.44 5.96 2.71
N ILE A 141 9.61 6.18 1.40
CA ILE A 141 10.87 6.66 0.81
C ILE A 141 11.22 8.05 1.36
N ILE A 142 10.27 8.99 1.31
CA ILE A 142 10.45 10.34 1.84
C ILE A 142 10.76 10.31 3.33
N TYR A 143 10.01 9.51 4.11
CA TYR A 143 10.24 9.35 5.54
C TYR A 143 11.65 8.83 5.84
N THR A 144 12.09 7.77 5.16
CA THR A 144 13.43 7.21 5.37
C THR A 144 14.52 8.20 5.00
N TYR A 145 14.37 8.96 3.91
CA TYR A 145 15.29 10.03 3.52
C TYR A 145 15.42 11.12 4.60
N ILE A 146 14.28 11.66 5.07
CA ILE A 146 14.27 12.69 6.12
C ILE A 146 14.95 12.17 7.40
N LYS A 147 14.66 10.94 7.81
CA LYS A 147 15.27 10.36 9.00
C LYS A 147 16.77 10.11 8.82
N ILE A 148 17.24 9.72 7.63
CA ILE A 148 18.68 9.58 7.33
C ILE A 148 19.39 10.93 7.45
N MET A 149 18.80 12.00 6.90
CA MET A 149 19.35 13.35 7.06
C MET A 149 19.42 13.77 8.53
N LYS A 150 18.36 13.50 9.30
CA LYS A 150 18.34 13.74 10.75
C LYS A 150 19.46 12.96 11.48
N TYR A 151 19.69 11.70 11.11
CA TYR A 151 20.76 10.89 11.65
C TYR A 151 22.14 11.54 11.41
N SER A 152 22.43 12.01 10.20
CA SER A 152 23.72 12.67 9.88
C SER A 152 23.94 13.89 10.76
N ARG A 153 22.92 14.74 10.90
CA ARG A 153 22.98 15.96 11.71
C ARG A 153 23.25 15.69 13.19
N ILE A 154 22.59 14.68 13.78
CA ILE A 154 22.83 14.30 15.19
C ILE A 154 24.25 13.76 15.37
N LYS A 155 24.73 12.99 14.40
CA LYS A 155 26.07 12.42 14.43
C LYS A 155 27.16 13.50 14.35
N GLU A 156 26.94 14.53 13.54
CA GLU A 156 27.82 15.70 13.41
C GLU A 156 27.73 16.65 14.62
N GLY A 157 26.88 16.36 15.61
CA GLY A 157 26.71 17.18 16.82
C GLY A 157 25.83 18.42 16.62
N MET A 158 25.24 18.59 15.44
CA MET A 158 24.40 19.75 15.08
C MET A 158 22.98 19.68 15.66
N LEU A 159 22.58 18.54 16.23
CA LEU A 159 21.30 18.34 16.92
C LEU A 159 21.57 17.55 18.20
N LYS A 160 21.17 18.10 19.35
CA LYS A 160 21.21 17.41 20.65
C LYS A 160 19.90 16.67 20.92
#